data_AF-A0AA41RVG5-F1
#
_entry.id   AF-A0AA41RVG5-F1
#
_cell.length_a   1.000
_cell.length_b   1.000
_cell.length_c   1.000
_cell.angle_alpha   90.00
_cell.angle_beta   90.00
_cell.angle_gamma   90.00
#
_symmetry.space_group_name_H-M   'P 1'
#
loop_
_entity.id
_entity.type
_entity.pdbx_description
1 polymer ?
#
loop_
_entity_poly.entity_id
_entity_poly.type
_entity_poly.pdbx_seq_one_letter_code
_entity_poly.pdbx_strand_id
1 'polypeptide(L)'
;MPYIAYINKFFISLIVVIAVFISIDCGSSSSKPYTDENSIEWVGDDQYIRTGEARNIISKEQMYGSDPHVMETLREFTTGRKNCYSIDVNNSEDNIKVERVLVRASFFYGNYDNKSNPPTFNLQFNGNNWTQVRTSDCLTYAEVVYSLNHGNTITVCLAQTHPENVPFISALEVRSLDSDMYSYVDSNYPLLFMSRTAYGTNSNSTVRYAYIHIG
;
A
#
# COMPACT_ATOMS: atom_id res chain seq x y z
N MET A 1 36.59 44.16 20.47
CA MET A 1 35.59 43.39 21.24
C MET A 1 34.81 42.53 20.26
N PRO A 2 34.89 41.19 20.31
CA PRO A 2 34.18 40.32 19.37
C PRO A 2 32.73 40.11 19.85
N TYR A 3 31.80 40.12 18.91
CA TYR A 3 30.39 39.77 19.14
C TYR A 3 30.28 38.25 19.31
N ILE A 4 29.75 37.82 20.45
CA ILE A 4 29.39 36.42 20.72
C ILE A 4 28.01 36.18 20.12
N ALA A 5 27.90 35.27 19.16
CA ALA A 5 26.61 34.76 18.68
C ALA A 5 26.32 33.43 19.39
N TYR A 6 25.23 33.40 20.17
CA TYR A 6 24.72 32.17 20.77
C TYR A 6 23.79 31.47 19.77
N ILE A 7 24.14 30.27 19.33
CA ILE A 7 23.21 29.38 18.62
C ILE A 7 22.49 28.57 19.69
N ASN A 8 21.23 28.91 19.97
CA ASN A 8 20.35 28.00 20.70
C ASN A 8 20.16 26.77 19.81
N LYS A 9 20.61 25.60 20.29
CA LYS A 9 20.25 24.30 19.72
C LYS A 9 18.75 24.10 19.90
N PHE A 10 17.96 24.57 18.94
CA PHE A 10 16.60 24.11 18.76
C PHE A 10 16.70 22.71 18.14
N PHE A 11 16.51 21.67 18.96
CA PHE A 11 16.16 20.35 18.45
C PHE A 11 14.74 20.49 17.87
N ILE A 12 14.63 20.84 16.59
CA ILE A 12 13.41 20.55 15.86
C ILE A 12 13.41 19.04 15.72
N SER A 13 12.62 18.36 16.56
CA SER A 13 12.21 17.00 16.24
C SER A 13 11.59 17.09 14.86
N LEU A 14 12.26 16.58 13.83
CA LEU A 14 11.67 16.42 12.51
C LEU A 14 10.57 15.37 12.71
N ILE A 15 9.37 15.83 13.06
CA ILE A 15 8.18 15.01 12.90
C ILE A 15 8.10 14.83 11.39
N VAL A 16 8.47 13.66 10.89
CA VAL A 16 8.10 13.24 9.54
C VAL A 16 6.58 13.19 9.57
N VAL A 17 5.93 14.28 9.15
CA VAL A 17 4.48 14.31 9.02
C VAL A 17 4.17 13.53 7.76
N ILE A 18 3.87 12.25 7.94
CA ILE A 18 3.33 11.44 6.86
C ILE A 18 1.90 11.97 6.61
N ALA A 19 1.76 12.87 5.65
CA ALA A 19 0.49 13.50 5.30
C ALA A 19 -0.57 12.49 4.83
N VAL A 20 -0.15 11.32 4.33
CA VAL A 20 -1.04 10.21 3.94
C VAL A 20 -0.53 8.91 4.53
N PHE A 21 -1.25 8.36 5.50
CA PHE A 21 -0.97 7.03 6.06
C PHE A 21 -2.27 6.23 6.13
N ILE A 22 -2.60 5.54 5.05
CA ILE A 22 -3.85 4.78 4.91
C ILE A 22 -3.58 3.31 4.62
N SER A 23 -4.18 2.42 5.41
CA SER A 23 -4.06 0.97 5.23
C SER A 23 -5.46 0.37 5.20
N ILE A 24 -5.75 -0.34 4.11
CA ILE A 24 -7.09 -0.85 3.82
C ILE A 24 -7.07 -2.38 3.86
N ASP A 25 -7.86 -2.95 4.76
CA ASP A 25 -8.16 -4.38 4.89
C ASP A 25 -9.32 -4.72 3.94
N CYS A 26 -9.00 -5.37 2.81
CA CYS A 26 -9.93 -5.50 1.69
C CYS A 26 -10.85 -6.71 1.89
N GLY A 27 -12.17 -6.50 1.85
CA GLY A 27 -13.15 -7.53 2.15
C GLY A 27 -13.40 -7.73 3.65
N SER A 28 -12.80 -6.89 4.50
CA SER A 28 -13.09 -6.87 5.93
C SER A 28 -14.55 -6.55 6.20
N SER A 29 -15.18 -7.30 7.10
CA SER A 29 -16.52 -6.99 7.60
C SER A 29 -16.50 -6.00 8.78
N SER A 30 -15.30 -5.59 9.23
CA SER A 30 -15.18 -4.67 10.35
C SER A 30 -15.65 -3.27 9.97
N SER A 31 -16.62 -2.77 10.72
CA SER A 31 -17.08 -1.37 10.61
C SER A 31 -16.19 -0.38 11.36
N LYS A 32 -15.22 -0.87 12.13
CA LYS A 32 -14.31 -0.06 12.94
C LYS A 32 -12.86 -0.31 12.56
N PRO A 33 -12.00 0.72 12.60
CA PRO A 33 -10.57 0.52 12.47
C PRO A 33 -10.02 -0.39 13.57
N TYR A 34 -8.92 -1.09 13.27
CA TYR A 34 -8.14 -1.82 14.26
C TYR A 34 -6.64 -1.54 14.05
N THR A 35 -5.83 -1.76 15.08
CA THR A 35 -4.37 -1.56 15.01
C THR A 35 -3.67 -2.91 15.14
N ASP A 36 -2.75 -3.20 14.22
CA ASP A 36 -1.95 -4.43 14.24
C ASP A 36 -0.75 -4.36 15.20
N GLU A 37 0.01 -5.47 15.29
CA GLU A 37 1.22 -5.56 16.11
C GLU A 37 2.35 -4.62 15.64
N ASN A 38 2.28 -4.14 14.39
CA ASN A 38 3.22 -3.18 13.81
C ASN A 38 2.79 -1.73 14.03
N SER A 39 1.76 -1.48 14.86
CA SER A 39 1.16 -0.16 15.09
C SER A 39 0.57 0.49 13.83
N ILE A 40 0.12 -0.33 12.88
CA ILE A 40 -0.57 0.10 11.67
C ILE A 40 -2.07 0.05 11.93
N GLU A 41 -2.74 1.19 11.80
CA GLU A 41 -4.20 1.23 11.75
C GLU A 41 -4.70 0.77 10.37
N TRP A 42 -5.65 -0.16 10.40
CA TRP A 42 -6.32 -0.76 9.25
C TRP A 42 -7.80 -0.41 9.26
N VAL A 43 -8.33 -0.05 8.10
CA VAL A 43 -9.76 0.26 7.88
C VAL A 43 -10.36 -0.65 6.80
N GLY A 44 -11.67 -0.90 6.87
CA GLY A 44 -12.38 -1.63 5.80
C GLY A 44 -12.44 -0.85 4.48
N ASP A 45 -12.72 -1.57 3.39
CA ASP A 45 -12.64 -1.01 2.04
C ASP A 45 -13.91 -0.39 1.45
N ASP A 46 -15.04 -0.47 2.16
CA ASP A 46 -16.36 -0.06 1.65
C ASP A 46 -16.46 1.41 1.21
N GLN A 47 -15.60 2.29 1.76
CA GLN A 47 -15.56 3.71 1.37
C GLN A 47 -14.72 3.96 0.11
N TYR A 48 -13.82 3.05 -0.26
CA TYR A 48 -12.86 3.22 -1.36
C TYR A 48 -13.28 2.47 -2.62
N ILE A 49 -14.14 1.46 -2.50
CA ILE A 49 -14.65 0.68 -3.63
C ILE A 49 -16.11 0.26 -3.42
N ARG A 50 -16.86 0.13 -4.53
CA ARG A 50 -18.29 -0.21 -4.52
C ARG A 50 -18.63 -1.53 -5.22
N THR A 51 -17.65 -2.14 -5.88
CA THR A 51 -17.81 -3.37 -6.64
C THR A 51 -17.02 -4.51 -5.99
N GLY A 52 -17.31 -5.74 -6.42
CA GLY A 52 -16.65 -6.93 -5.90
C GLY A 52 -17.27 -7.46 -4.61
N GLU A 53 -16.89 -8.68 -4.26
CA GLU A 53 -17.45 -9.44 -3.14
C GLU A 53 -16.38 -9.75 -2.10
N ALA A 54 -16.71 -9.60 -0.83
CA ALA A 54 -15.84 -9.95 0.27
C ALA A 54 -15.80 -11.48 0.46
N ARG A 55 -14.59 -12.03 0.66
CA ARG A 55 -14.37 -13.47 0.87
C ARG A 55 -13.43 -13.69 2.04
N ASN A 56 -13.69 -14.76 2.77
CA ASN A 56 -12.75 -15.28 3.77
C ASN A 56 -11.80 -16.26 3.10
N ILE A 57 -10.55 -16.24 3.53
CA ILE A 57 -9.55 -17.22 3.13
C ILE A 57 -9.83 -18.57 3.79
N ILE A 58 -9.63 -19.65 3.03
CA ILE A 58 -9.89 -21.02 3.49
C ILE A 58 -8.60 -21.67 4.00
N SER A 59 -7.50 -21.59 3.23
CA SER A 59 -6.20 -22.15 3.60
C SER A 59 -5.24 -21.07 4.07
N LYS A 60 -4.73 -21.23 5.29
CA LYS A 60 -3.73 -20.35 5.91
C LYS A 60 -2.34 -21.01 6.00
N GLU A 61 -2.14 -22.17 5.38
CA GLU A 61 -0.90 -22.96 5.48
C GLU A 61 0.33 -22.23 4.95
N GLN A 62 0.13 -21.35 3.96
CA GLN A 62 1.16 -20.52 3.34
C GLN A 62 1.08 -19.06 3.79
N MET A 63 0.30 -18.77 4.84
CA MET A 63 0.19 -17.45 5.43
C MET A 63 1.42 -17.19 6.30
N TYR A 64 2.51 -16.75 5.67
CA TYR A 64 3.72 -16.31 6.34
C TYR A 64 3.91 -14.81 6.10
N GLY A 65 4.07 -14.03 7.16
CA GLY A 65 4.23 -12.58 7.06
C GLY A 65 4.05 -11.85 8.39
N SER A 66 4.26 -10.54 8.35
CA SER A 66 4.22 -9.63 9.52
C SER A 66 2.81 -9.30 10.03
N ASP A 67 1.77 -9.66 9.29
CA ASP A 67 0.38 -9.36 9.66
C ASP A 67 -0.56 -10.43 9.08
N PRO A 68 -0.85 -11.50 9.83
CA PRO A 68 -1.73 -12.57 9.36
C PRO A 68 -3.19 -12.12 9.27
N HIS A 69 -3.64 -11.19 10.12
CA HIS A 69 -5.06 -10.85 10.24
C HIS A 69 -5.60 -10.16 8.98
N VAL A 70 -4.87 -9.16 8.47
CA VAL A 70 -5.25 -8.45 7.23
C VAL A 70 -5.22 -9.37 5.99
N MET A 71 -4.58 -10.55 6.10
CA MET A 71 -4.54 -11.55 5.03
C MET A 71 -5.66 -12.59 5.17
N GLU A 72 -6.53 -12.51 6.18
CA GLU A 72 -7.63 -13.47 6.39
C GLU A 72 -8.84 -13.20 5.49
N THR A 73 -8.91 -12.00 4.91
CA THR A 73 -9.97 -11.61 3.98
C THR A 73 -9.40 -11.10 2.66
N LEU A 74 -10.23 -11.11 1.63
CA LEU A 74 -9.98 -10.44 0.36
C LEU A 74 -11.28 -9.93 -0.24
N ARG A 75 -11.15 -9.00 -1.19
CA ARG A 75 -12.23 -8.66 -2.11
C ARG A 75 -11.93 -9.20 -3.50
N GLU A 76 -12.85 -9.97 -4.06
CA GLU A 76 -12.79 -10.50 -5.43
C GLU A 76 -13.65 -9.69 -6.39
N PHE A 77 -13.30 -9.70 -7.68
CA PHE A 77 -13.98 -8.94 -8.73
C PHE A 77 -14.45 -9.86 -9.86
N THR A 78 -15.56 -10.57 -9.62
CA THR A 78 -16.19 -11.48 -10.60
C THR A 78 -16.91 -10.74 -11.74
N THR A 79 -17.21 -9.46 -11.56
CA THR A 79 -17.87 -8.60 -12.54
C THR A 79 -17.04 -7.36 -12.85
N GLY A 80 -17.20 -6.85 -14.07
CA GLY A 80 -16.43 -5.72 -14.58
C GLY A 80 -15.00 -6.12 -14.97
N ARG A 81 -14.57 -5.68 -16.16
CA ARG A 81 -13.19 -5.96 -16.63
C ARG A 81 -12.12 -5.15 -15.89
N LYS A 82 -12.54 -4.10 -15.17
CA LYS A 82 -11.67 -3.20 -14.41
C LYS A 82 -12.43 -2.67 -13.20
N ASN A 83 -11.86 -2.84 -12.02
CA ASN A 83 -12.43 -2.37 -10.75
C ASN A 83 -11.37 -1.54 -10.02
N CYS A 84 -11.75 -0.38 -9.51
CA CYS A 84 -10.81 0.63 -9.03
C CYS A 84 -11.14 1.07 -7.60
N TYR A 85 -10.14 1.01 -6.73
CA TYR A 85 -10.14 1.75 -5.48
C TYR A 85 -9.89 3.21 -5.80
N SER A 86 -10.65 4.11 -5.17
CA SER A 86 -10.49 5.56 -5.27
C SER A 86 -10.20 6.12 -3.89
N ILE A 87 -9.03 6.74 -3.72
CA ILE A 87 -8.56 7.25 -2.43
C ILE A 87 -8.29 8.73 -2.59
N ASP A 88 -8.99 9.54 -1.81
CA ASP A 88 -8.68 10.96 -1.67
C ASP A 88 -7.47 11.11 -0.74
N VAL A 89 -6.40 11.68 -1.26
CA VAL A 89 -5.14 11.98 -0.56
C VAL A 89 -5.02 13.46 -0.23
N ASN A 90 -6.10 14.23 -0.38
CA ASN A 90 -6.16 15.61 0.07
C ASN A 90 -6.09 15.66 1.60
N ASN A 91 -5.05 16.29 2.13
CA ASN A 91 -4.98 16.57 3.56
C ASN A 91 -5.38 18.03 3.79
N SER A 92 -6.67 18.25 4.10
CA SER A 92 -7.25 19.58 4.29
C SER A 92 -6.79 20.28 5.57
N GLU A 93 -6.17 19.56 6.49
CA GLU A 93 -5.86 20.09 7.82
C GLU A 93 -4.56 20.91 7.84
N ASP A 94 -3.56 20.55 7.01
CA ASP A 94 -2.22 21.17 7.09
C ASP A 94 -1.74 21.89 5.82
N ASN A 95 -2.55 21.99 4.75
CA ASN A 95 -2.12 22.50 3.43
C ASN A 95 -0.87 21.80 2.86
N ILE A 96 -0.56 20.57 3.32
CA ILE A 96 0.59 19.81 2.84
C ILE A 96 0.22 19.22 1.49
N LYS A 97 0.89 19.71 0.44
CA LYS A 97 0.77 19.15 -0.90
C LYS A 97 1.51 17.81 -0.95
N VAL A 98 0.78 16.73 -1.17
CA VAL A 98 1.36 15.40 -1.39
C VAL A 98 1.86 15.32 -2.82
N GLU A 99 3.19 15.31 -3.00
CA GLU A 99 3.79 15.26 -4.33
C GLU A 99 4.15 13.85 -4.78
N ARG A 100 4.31 12.92 -3.83
CA ARG A 100 4.72 11.55 -4.13
C ARG A 100 4.13 10.57 -3.13
N VAL A 101 3.72 9.41 -3.62
CA VAL A 101 3.16 8.33 -2.80
C VAL A 101 3.83 7.00 -3.12
N LEU A 102 4.08 6.20 -2.09
CA LEU A 102 4.31 4.76 -2.19
C LEU A 102 2.95 4.07 -2.07
N VAL A 103 2.65 3.19 -3.02
CA VAL A 103 1.47 2.32 -3.01
C VAL A 103 1.92 0.88 -2.95
N ARG A 104 1.33 0.12 -2.03
CA ARG A 104 1.56 -1.31 -1.90
C ARG A 104 0.22 -2.06 -1.97
N ALA A 105 0.09 -2.97 -2.91
CA ALA A 105 -1.04 -3.89 -3.00
C ALA A 105 -0.57 -5.30 -2.61
N SER A 106 -1.32 -5.96 -1.74
CA SER A 106 -1.00 -7.31 -1.23
C SER A 106 -2.09 -8.31 -1.63
N PHE A 107 -1.64 -9.52 -1.97
CA PHE A 107 -2.44 -10.59 -2.53
C PHE A 107 -2.11 -11.90 -1.83
N PHE A 108 -3.07 -12.43 -1.07
CA PHE A 108 -3.01 -13.78 -0.54
C PHE A 108 -4.21 -14.56 -1.05
N TYR A 109 -3.98 -15.55 -1.92
CA TYR A 109 -5.06 -16.32 -2.55
C TYR A 109 -5.73 -17.27 -1.55
N GLY A 110 -4.93 -18.02 -0.77
CA GLY A 110 -5.39 -18.92 0.29
C GLY A 110 -6.56 -19.83 -0.12
N ASN A 111 -6.64 -20.17 -1.40
CA ASN A 111 -7.69 -20.98 -2.02
C ASN A 111 -9.13 -20.57 -1.66
N TYR A 112 -9.41 -19.26 -1.57
CA TYR A 112 -10.70 -18.73 -1.11
C TYR A 112 -11.93 -19.21 -1.93
N ASP A 113 -11.72 -19.65 -3.17
CA ASP A 113 -12.74 -20.12 -4.10
C ASP A 113 -12.73 -21.65 -4.34
N ASN A 114 -11.89 -22.39 -3.61
CA ASN A 114 -11.71 -23.85 -3.74
C ASN A 114 -11.29 -24.35 -5.12
N LYS A 115 -10.66 -23.51 -5.97
CA LYS A 115 -10.22 -23.92 -7.31
C LYS A 115 -8.74 -24.32 -7.38
N SER A 116 -7.94 -24.01 -6.37
CA SER A 116 -6.49 -24.25 -6.34
C SER A 116 -5.80 -23.72 -7.60
N ASN A 117 -6.28 -22.59 -8.13
CA ASN A 117 -5.78 -21.99 -9.36
C ASN A 117 -5.64 -20.47 -9.19
N PRO A 118 -4.53 -20.00 -8.60
CA PRO A 118 -4.29 -18.59 -8.36
C PRO A 118 -4.32 -17.77 -9.67
N PRO A 119 -5.14 -16.71 -9.77
CA PRO A 119 -5.34 -15.95 -11.01
C PRO A 119 -4.17 -15.00 -11.33
N THR A 120 -4.08 -14.59 -12.60
CA THR A 120 -3.16 -13.53 -13.07
C THR A 120 -3.94 -12.35 -13.64
N PHE A 121 -3.62 -11.13 -13.21
CA PHE A 121 -4.33 -9.91 -13.64
C PHE A 121 -3.39 -8.69 -13.64
N ASN A 122 -3.85 -7.57 -14.20
CA ASN A 122 -3.04 -6.36 -14.30
C ASN A 122 -3.44 -5.34 -13.23
N LEU A 123 -2.46 -4.62 -12.72
CA LEU A 123 -2.63 -3.43 -11.89
C LEU A 123 -2.42 -2.17 -12.72
N GLN A 124 -3.21 -1.15 -12.42
CA GLN A 124 -3.06 0.20 -12.97
C GLN A 124 -3.09 1.22 -11.84
N PHE A 125 -2.29 2.27 -11.98
CA PHE A 125 -2.29 3.43 -11.09
C PHE A 125 -2.66 4.67 -11.89
N ASN A 126 -3.72 5.38 -11.51
CA ASN A 126 -4.24 6.55 -12.23
C ASN A 126 -4.43 6.31 -13.74
N GLY A 127 -4.90 5.10 -14.08
CA GLY A 127 -5.11 4.66 -15.46
C GLY A 127 -3.85 4.23 -16.20
N ASN A 128 -2.66 4.45 -15.65
CA ASN A 128 -1.38 3.99 -16.22
C ASN A 128 -1.10 2.53 -15.83
N ASN A 129 -0.48 1.78 -16.73
CA ASN A 129 -0.07 0.41 -16.42
C ASN A 129 0.98 0.40 -15.30
N TRP A 130 0.72 -0.36 -14.25
CA TRP A 130 1.66 -0.55 -13.15
C TRP A 130 2.42 -1.87 -13.33
N THR A 131 1.74 -3.02 -13.21
CA THR A 131 2.38 -4.33 -13.34
C THR A 131 1.36 -5.43 -13.61
N GLN A 132 1.82 -6.59 -14.07
CA GLN A 132 1.01 -7.81 -14.08
C GLN A 132 1.32 -8.62 -12.81
N VAL A 133 0.29 -8.87 -12.02
CA VAL A 133 0.37 -9.70 -10.81
C VAL A 133 0.14 -11.15 -11.19
N ARG A 134 1.13 -11.99 -10.90
CA ARG A 134 1.00 -13.46 -10.92
C ARG A 134 0.88 -13.91 -9.47
N THR A 135 -0.33 -14.26 -9.05
CA THR A 135 -0.55 -14.71 -7.68
C THR A 135 -0.12 -16.16 -7.49
N SER A 136 0.03 -16.56 -6.24
CA SER A 136 0.33 -17.94 -5.83
C SER A 136 -0.39 -18.23 -4.52
N ASP A 137 -0.21 -19.43 -3.97
CA ASP A 137 -0.67 -19.73 -2.60
C ASP A 137 0.14 -18.95 -1.54
N CYS A 138 1.31 -18.42 -1.88
CA CYS A 138 2.10 -17.56 -1.01
C CYS A 138 1.71 -16.08 -1.17
N LEU A 139 1.94 -15.30 -0.10
CA LEU A 139 1.76 -13.85 -0.11
C LEU A 139 2.58 -13.21 -1.24
N THR A 140 1.89 -12.46 -2.10
CA THR A 140 2.47 -11.67 -3.19
C THR A 140 2.19 -10.20 -2.94
N TYR A 141 3.17 -9.32 -3.17
CA TYR A 141 2.98 -7.87 -3.08
C TYR A 141 3.49 -7.18 -4.34
N ALA A 142 2.85 -6.07 -4.69
CA ALA A 142 3.32 -5.14 -5.70
C ALA A 142 3.51 -3.77 -5.03
N GLU A 143 4.65 -3.14 -5.25
CA GLU A 143 4.97 -1.80 -4.77
C GLU A 143 5.30 -0.87 -5.94
N VAL A 144 4.84 0.39 -5.85
CA VAL A 144 5.22 1.46 -6.77
C VAL A 144 5.26 2.79 -6.08
N VAL A 145 6.20 3.63 -6.50
CA VAL A 145 6.19 5.05 -6.17
C VAL A 145 5.74 5.85 -7.38
N TYR A 146 4.75 6.70 -7.18
CA TYR A 146 4.25 7.61 -8.21
C TYR A 146 4.28 9.06 -7.72
N SER A 147 4.60 9.97 -8.64
CA SER A 147 4.46 11.41 -8.39
C SER A 147 3.03 11.85 -8.72
N LEU A 148 2.45 12.68 -7.85
CA LEU A 148 1.11 13.24 -7.99
C LEU A 148 1.23 14.64 -8.58
N ASN A 149 1.36 14.69 -9.91
CA ASN A 149 1.55 15.96 -10.63
C ASN A 149 0.25 16.78 -10.72
N HIS A 150 -0.89 16.09 -10.77
CA HIS A 150 -2.21 16.70 -10.92
C HIS A 150 -3.27 15.91 -10.15
N GLY A 151 -3.97 16.59 -9.24
CA GLY A 151 -5.11 16.03 -8.51
C GLY A 151 -4.74 15.38 -7.18
N ASN A 152 -5.75 15.28 -6.32
CA ASN A 152 -5.62 14.80 -4.96
C ASN A 152 -6.30 13.45 -4.78
N THR A 153 -6.70 12.79 -5.87
CA THR A 153 -7.32 11.47 -5.84
C THR A 153 -6.43 10.50 -6.58
N ILE A 154 -6.10 9.38 -5.95
CA ILE A 154 -5.41 8.27 -6.59
C ILE A 154 -6.39 7.14 -6.85
N THR A 155 -6.15 6.43 -7.95
CA THR A 155 -6.93 5.25 -8.31
C THR A 155 -6.01 4.05 -8.51
N VAL A 156 -6.34 2.95 -7.85
CA VAL A 156 -5.64 1.67 -7.99
C VAL A 156 -6.64 0.69 -8.58
N CYS A 157 -6.43 0.29 -9.83
CA CYS A 157 -7.35 -0.56 -10.55
C CYS A 157 -6.79 -1.96 -10.76
N LEU A 158 -7.63 -2.96 -10.53
CA LEU A 158 -7.42 -4.35 -10.91
C LEU A 158 -8.15 -4.62 -12.22
N ALA A 159 -7.40 -5.01 -13.26
CA ALA A 159 -7.92 -5.26 -14.59
C ALA A 159 -7.80 -6.74 -14.95
N GLN A 160 -8.94 -7.35 -15.26
CA GLN A 160 -9.04 -8.75 -15.67
C GLN A 160 -8.35 -8.96 -17.03
N THR A 161 -7.48 -9.96 -17.10
CA THR A 161 -6.75 -10.32 -18.34
C THR A 161 -7.48 -11.39 -19.15
N HIS A 162 -8.19 -12.29 -18.47
CA HIS A 162 -8.95 -13.39 -19.06
C HIS A 162 -10.18 -13.68 -18.18
N PRO A 163 -11.33 -14.13 -18.73
CA PRO A 163 -12.55 -14.36 -17.95
C PRO A 163 -12.38 -15.29 -16.75
N GLU A 164 -11.53 -16.31 -16.86
CA GLU A 164 -11.23 -17.26 -15.78
C GLU A 164 -10.34 -16.67 -14.68
N ASN A 165 -9.61 -15.58 -14.97
CA ASN A 165 -8.72 -14.90 -14.04
C ASN A 165 -9.48 -13.83 -13.27
N VAL A 166 -10.18 -14.21 -12.21
CA VAL A 166 -10.89 -13.28 -11.33
C VAL A 166 -9.88 -12.46 -10.51
N PRO A 167 -9.77 -11.14 -10.70
CA PRO A 167 -8.87 -10.33 -9.88
C PRO A 167 -9.34 -10.26 -8.44
N PHE A 168 -8.40 -10.18 -7.50
CA PHE A 168 -8.69 -9.99 -6.09
C PHE A 168 -7.61 -9.15 -5.42
N ILE A 169 -7.88 -8.61 -4.24
CA ILE A 169 -6.91 -7.90 -3.39
C ILE A 169 -7.20 -8.17 -1.91
N SER A 170 -6.15 -8.37 -1.12
CA SER A 170 -6.24 -8.62 0.33
C SER A 170 -5.98 -7.34 1.12
N ALA A 171 -4.99 -6.54 0.70
CA ALA A 171 -4.71 -5.27 1.36
C ALA A 171 -4.20 -4.20 0.39
N LEU A 172 -4.48 -2.94 0.70
CA LEU A 172 -3.97 -1.78 -0.02
C LEU A 172 -3.43 -0.75 0.97
N GLU A 173 -2.14 -0.42 0.86
CA GLU A 173 -1.47 0.60 1.67
C GLU A 173 -1.02 1.76 0.77
N VAL A 174 -1.23 2.99 1.24
CA VAL A 174 -0.73 4.20 0.60
C VAL A 174 -0.02 5.05 1.63
N ARG A 175 1.18 5.52 1.27
CA ARG A 175 2.04 6.34 2.12
C ARG A 175 2.52 7.54 1.34
N SER A 176 2.35 8.76 1.87
CA SER A 176 3.05 9.92 1.32
C SER A 176 4.55 9.76 1.54
N LEU A 177 5.35 10.20 0.58
CA LEU A 177 6.79 10.30 0.70
C LEU A 177 7.19 11.77 0.74
N ASP A 178 8.33 12.07 1.37
CA ASP A 178 8.90 13.41 1.32
C ASP A 178 9.18 13.82 -0.14
N SER A 179 8.99 15.10 -0.45
CA SER A 179 9.10 15.62 -1.81
C SER A 179 10.50 15.44 -2.41
N ASP A 180 11.54 15.41 -1.57
CA ASP A 180 12.93 15.19 -1.96
C ASP A 180 13.29 13.71 -2.18
N MET A 181 12.55 12.77 -1.59
CA MET A 181 12.76 11.32 -1.79
C MET A 181 12.56 10.94 -3.25
N TYR A 182 13.63 10.53 -3.93
CA TYR A 182 13.64 10.23 -5.36
C TYR A 182 13.44 11.45 -6.27
N SER A 183 13.74 12.66 -5.80
CA SER A 183 13.68 13.90 -6.59
C SER A 183 14.60 13.91 -7.83
N TYR A 184 15.60 13.03 -7.87
CA TYR A 184 16.49 12.85 -9.01
C TYR A 184 15.84 12.06 -10.17
N VAL A 185 14.66 11.48 -9.96
CA VAL A 185 13.88 10.81 -11.01
C VAL A 185 12.80 11.74 -11.52
N ASP A 186 12.68 11.83 -12.85
CA ASP A 186 11.64 12.62 -13.50
C ASP A 186 10.25 12.16 -13.04
N SER A 187 9.47 13.12 -12.56
CA SER A 187 8.12 12.94 -11.99
C SER A 187 7.13 12.24 -12.91
N ASN A 188 7.40 12.13 -14.22
CA ASN A 188 6.57 11.42 -15.18
C ASN A 188 6.77 9.90 -15.16
N TYR A 189 7.82 9.41 -14.50
CA TYR A 189 8.14 7.98 -14.45
C TYR A 189 7.85 7.38 -13.08
N PRO A 190 7.13 6.25 -13.02
CA PRO A 190 6.98 5.51 -11.77
C PRO A 190 8.25 4.78 -11.39
N LEU A 191 8.45 4.57 -10.09
CA LEU A 191 9.50 3.71 -9.56
C LEU A 191 8.89 2.37 -9.17
N LEU A 192 9.18 1.36 -9.97
CA LEU A 192 8.75 0.00 -9.67
C LEU A 192 9.67 -0.61 -8.61
N PHE A 193 9.06 -1.27 -7.62
CA PHE A 193 9.83 -2.00 -6.63
C PHE A 193 10.54 -3.21 -7.25
N MET A 194 11.79 -3.40 -6.84
CA MET A 194 12.62 -4.53 -7.25
C MET A 194 12.97 -5.41 -6.05
N SER A 195 13.60 -4.82 -5.04
CA SER A 195 13.96 -5.49 -3.79
C SER A 195 14.26 -4.47 -2.71
N ARG A 196 14.19 -4.91 -1.45
CA ARG A 196 14.65 -4.16 -0.28
C ARG A 196 15.41 -5.12 0.63
N THR A 197 16.63 -4.76 0.98
CA THR A 197 17.48 -5.55 1.86
C THR A 197 17.87 -4.71 3.06
N ALA A 198 17.51 -5.17 4.25
CA ALA A 198 18.03 -4.61 5.50
C ALA A 198 19.38 -5.28 5.79
N TYR A 199 20.48 -4.55 5.62
CA TYR A 199 21.80 -5.04 6.00
C TYR A 199 22.03 -4.87 7.50
N GLY A 200 22.67 -5.84 8.15
CA GLY A 200 23.03 -5.75 9.57
C GLY A 200 21.93 -6.15 10.56
N THR A 201 20.80 -6.71 10.10
CA THR A 201 19.82 -7.37 10.97
C THR A 201 20.14 -8.85 11.14
N ASN A 202 20.03 -9.35 12.38
CA ASN A 202 20.20 -10.77 12.71
C ASN A 202 18.89 -11.57 12.53
N SER A 203 17.82 -10.91 12.12
CA SER A 203 16.49 -11.50 11.95
C SER A 203 16.02 -11.33 10.51
N ASN A 204 15.37 -12.37 9.96
CA ASN A 204 14.65 -12.31 8.67
C ASN A 204 13.38 -11.44 8.75
N SER A 205 13.32 -10.49 9.69
CA SER A 205 12.15 -9.63 9.89
C SER A 205 12.09 -8.58 8.79
N THR A 206 10.90 -8.39 8.24
CA THR A 206 10.63 -7.31 7.29
C THR A 206 10.44 -6.02 8.08
N VAL A 207 11.32 -5.04 7.88
CA VAL A 207 11.13 -3.68 8.40
C VAL A 207 10.10 -2.99 7.52
N ARG A 208 8.85 -2.86 7.98
CA ARG A 208 7.78 -2.20 7.22
C ARG A 208 7.88 -0.67 7.28
N TYR A 209 8.03 -0.12 8.48
CA TYR A 209 8.22 1.32 8.70
C TYR A 209 9.23 1.49 9.84
N ALA A 210 10.46 1.89 9.51
CA ALA A 210 11.42 2.27 10.54
C ALA A 210 11.14 3.71 10.95
N TYR A 211 10.87 3.96 12.23
CA TYR A 211 11.11 5.27 12.81
C TYR A 211 12.63 5.51 12.77
N ILE A 212 13.15 6.08 11.69
CA ILE A 212 14.56 6.43 11.61
C ILE A 212 14.75 7.71 12.43
N HIS A 213 15.00 7.57 13.73
CA HIS A 213 15.71 8.60 14.47
C HIS A 213 17.17 8.55 14.06
N ILE A 214 17.55 9.38 13.09
CA ILE A 214 18.96 9.71 12.88
C ILE A 214 19.33 10.69 13.99
N GLY A 215 20.08 10.21 14.98
CA GLY A 215 20.66 11.04 16.05
C GLY A 215 21.84 11.87 15.59
#